data_AF-A0A2H6KEL3-F1
#
_entry.id   AF-A0A2H6KEL3-F1
#
_cell.length_a   1.000
_cell.length_b   1.000
_cell.length_c   1.000
_cell.angle_alpha   90.00
_cell.angle_beta   90.00
_cell.angle_gamma   90.00
#
_symmetry.space_group_name_H-M   'P 1'
#
loop_
_entity.id
_entity.type
_entity.pdbx_description
1 polymer ?
#
loop_
_entity_poly.entity_id
_entity_poly.type
_entity_poly.pdbx_seq_one_letter_code
_entity_poly.pdbx_strand_id
1 'polypeptide(L)'
;MAKEGCTPLAAASPDKRHIITKNIPNGDGFLVVAILNILHIATKRSRFNGSLWDADDDRARYKAEERFYKTIADKHAQVERLLDDHKDPNDPLQLRLKFVECTANHKLGEMLRRHSTERGHGLSVIADMKRRTPTKHHTLDNSVLSFLDASDVAKSMAAVGFDVIFVNTDETVYGGHISELHDCFLELRKLGRRVRPAIVMKDIVLHPIQIAQAAEYRADGVLLNALVLGTALKEMIIACLNMGIEPVVEIHTKAEAMLALEFGANNLLVNQWDRVHNLLKPTRALEIKNIVGDDATLIAAGGIINFTQVHELALMGYDAIVLGRRLSYDDIPEFVERVRQWQSPCKSILRLSRDMFFDIQEDEEGIEGRIRLKGNHEKLLNEMNAFYGRRGVNASNIQANTDSDAHKVEPAHQQPIENDRNRNGGADMDDKIVTVTYGNPVNTTFVKNILSTVECPESMIDTGQYLAERKSEMYRMKWYVERQRWIKRFRHHFHNRRDANNAHRLKKAIDMYTAFRLYGTKLLKSKKSNIIVEKMGQILRQHVKAAYEEAPRDNLGNIIMPRPE
;
A
#
# COMPACT_ATOMS: atom_id res chain seq x y z
N MET A 1 41.58 39.30 49.24
CA MET A 1 42.31 38.60 50.32
C MET A 1 41.34 37.67 51.01
N ALA A 2 41.77 36.42 51.23
CA ALA A 2 41.14 35.29 51.95
C ALA A 2 39.74 34.84 51.47
N LYS A 3 39.57 33.71 50.77
CA LYS A 3 39.85 32.28 51.05
C LYS A 3 39.07 31.67 52.24
N GLU A 4 38.74 30.39 52.02
CA GLU A 4 38.41 29.30 52.96
C GLU A 4 36.91 29.16 53.28
N GLY A 5 36.20 28.06 52.99
CA GLY A 5 36.58 26.69 52.66
C GLY A 5 36.37 25.77 53.86
N CYS A 6 35.25 25.05 53.92
CA CYS A 6 35.15 23.76 54.64
C CYS A 6 33.83 23.01 54.31
N THR A 7 33.98 21.83 53.71
CA THR A 7 33.03 20.71 53.56
C THR A 7 32.94 19.89 54.87
N PRO A 8 32.28 18.70 54.94
CA PRO A 8 30.89 18.29 54.60
C PRO A 8 30.22 17.52 55.78
N LEU A 9 28.90 17.26 55.80
CA LEU A 9 28.33 16.07 56.47
C LEU A 9 26.85 15.78 56.14
N ALA A 10 26.66 14.61 55.52
CA ALA A 10 25.58 13.61 55.59
C ALA A 10 24.10 14.00 55.83
N ALA A 11 23.29 13.69 54.80
CA ALA A 11 22.07 12.86 54.79
C ALA A 11 21.02 12.97 55.92
N ALA A 12 19.81 13.43 55.56
CA ALA A 12 18.52 12.74 55.80
C ALA A 12 17.33 13.56 55.24
N SER A 13 16.52 12.95 54.37
CA SER A 13 15.10 13.30 54.15
C SER A 13 14.25 12.46 55.15
N PRO A 14 12.99 12.80 55.55
CA PRO A 14 11.88 13.03 54.60
C PRO A 14 10.71 13.97 55.05
N ASP A 15 9.85 14.27 54.06
CA ASP A 15 8.39 14.46 54.09
C ASP A 15 7.67 15.37 55.09
N LYS A 16 6.96 16.38 54.54
CA LYS A 16 5.48 16.44 54.42
C LYS A 16 5.03 17.87 54.05
N ARG A 17 4.40 18.06 52.88
CA ARG A 17 3.68 19.29 52.53
C ARG A 17 2.18 19.09 52.77
N HIS A 18 1.59 19.96 53.57
CA HIS A 18 0.15 20.10 53.74
C HIS A 18 -0.48 20.76 52.50
N ILE A 19 -1.59 20.18 52.05
CA ILE A 19 -2.47 20.70 51.00
C ILE A 19 -3.59 21.48 51.69
N ILE A 20 -3.80 22.73 51.28
CA ILE A 20 -5.02 23.50 51.58
C ILE A 20 -5.78 23.65 50.26
N THR A 21 -6.94 23.02 50.17
CA THR A 21 -7.89 23.14 49.05
C THR A 21 -8.87 24.28 49.32
N LYS A 22 -9.13 25.11 48.30
CA LYS A 22 -10.30 25.99 48.24
C LYS A 22 -11.08 25.72 46.94
N ASN A 23 -12.38 25.60 47.10
CA ASN A 23 -13.41 25.20 46.14
C ASN A 23 -13.60 26.17 44.96
N ILE A 24 -13.80 25.61 43.76
CA ILE A 24 -14.49 26.24 42.60
C ILE A 24 -15.38 25.14 41.95
N PRO A 25 -16.62 25.44 41.49
CA PRO A 25 -17.61 24.41 41.19
C PRO A 25 -17.61 23.91 39.72
N ASN A 26 -17.74 22.59 39.59
CA ASN A 26 -18.43 21.78 38.59
C ASN A 26 -18.48 22.20 37.11
N GLY A 27 -17.69 21.47 36.31
CA GLY A 27 -17.86 21.22 34.88
C GLY A 27 -16.61 20.50 34.37
N ASP A 28 -16.76 19.30 33.81
CA ASP A 28 -15.70 18.48 33.17
C ASP A 28 -14.74 17.72 34.10
N GLY A 29 -15.23 16.62 34.68
CA GLY A 29 -14.45 15.68 35.47
C GLY A 29 -14.62 14.24 35.01
N PHE A 30 -14.07 13.88 33.85
CA PHE A 30 -13.87 12.46 33.49
C PHE A 30 -12.53 12.13 32.81
N LEU A 31 -11.61 13.08 32.63
CA LEU A 31 -10.34 12.82 31.94
C LEU A 31 -9.07 12.77 32.83
N VAL A 32 -9.17 13.02 34.14
CA VAL A 32 -7.98 13.17 35.00
C VAL A 32 -7.72 11.99 35.95
N VAL A 33 -8.64 11.03 36.06
CA VAL A 33 -8.52 9.93 37.04
C VAL A 33 -7.73 8.71 36.52
N ALA A 34 -7.49 8.60 35.21
CA ALA A 34 -6.76 7.46 34.65
C ALA A 34 -5.22 7.59 34.70
N ILE A 35 -4.67 8.81 34.83
CA ILE A 35 -3.22 9.05 34.68
C ILE A 35 -2.44 8.91 36.00
N LEU A 36 -3.10 9.07 37.15
CA LEU A 36 -2.43 9.06 38.46
C LEU A 36 -2.22 7.66 39.07
N ASN A 37 -2.92 6.62 38.59
CA ASN A 37 -2.80 5.26 39.15
C ASN A 37 -1.63 4.43 38.59
N ILE A 38 -1.00 4.85 37.49
CA ILE A 38 0.13 4.11 36.88
C ILE A 38 1.49 4.55 37.47
N LEU A 39 1.58 5.78 38.00
CA LEU A 39 2.81 6.33 38.56
C LEU A 39 3.21 5.80 39.96
N HIS A 40 2.36 5.01 40.63
CA HIS A 40 2.63 4.56 42.01
C HIS A 40 3.24 3.14 42.13
N ILE A 41 3.45 2.42 41.02
CA ILE A 41 3.99 1.04 41.05
C ILE A 41 5.51 1.00 40.80
N ALA A 42 6.14 2.10 40.37
CA ALA A 42 7.52 2.11 39.88
C ALA A 42 8.62 2.43 40.93
N THR A 43 8.45 2.10 42.21
CA THR A 43 9.51 2.28 43.22
C THR A 43 9.73 1.06 44.11
N LYS A 44 10.39 0.03 43.57
CA LYS A 44 11.26 -0.86 44.36
C LYS A 44 12.52 -1.22 43.56
N ARG A 45 13.66 -0.70 44.04
CA ARG A 45 15.02 -1.00 43.55
C ARG A 45 15.46 -2.40 44.01
N SER A 46 16.20 -3.11 43.16
CA SER A 46 17.22 -4.06 43.60
C SER A 46 18.46 -3.92 42.70
N ARG A 47 19.63 -3.88 43.35
CA ARG A 47 20.96 -3.84 42.73
C ARG A 47 21.38 -5.27 42.40
N PHE A 48 21.82 -5.55 41.17
CA PHE A 48 22.70 -6.68 40.89
C PHE A 48 23.63 -6.34 39.72
N ASN A 49 24.94 -6.47 39.99
CA ASN A 49 26.01 -6.51 39.00
C ASN A 49 26.08 -7.94 38.44
N GLY A 50 26.27 -8.09 37.13
CA GLY A 50 26.54 -9.38 36.51
C GLY A 50 26.40 -9.31 34.98
N SER A 51 27.50 -9.60 34.30
CA SER A 51 27.64 -9.70 32.84
C SER A 51 26.86 -10.87 32.23
N LEU A 52 26.64 -10.75 30.91
CA LEU A 52 26.25 -11.78 29.93
C LEU A 52 24.74 -11.82 29.57
N TRP A 53 24.44 -11.06 28.52
CA TRP A 53 23.41 -11.22 27.47
C TRP A 53 22.12 -11.99 27.78
N ASP A 54 21.00 -11.26 27.76
CA ASP A 54 19.67 -11.80 27.52
C ASP A 54 19.02 -11.07 26.33
N ALA A 55 18.39 -11.86 25.45
CA ALA A 55 17.38 -11.39 24.53
C ALA A 55 16.22 -10.78 25.34
N ASP A 56 15.61 -9.71 24.83
CA ASP A 56 14.52 -8.96 25.50
C ASP A 56 14.91 -8.19 26.79
N ASP A 57 15.71 -7.11 26.63
CA ASP A 57 15.80 -6.08 27.67
C ASP A 57 14.52 -5.21 27.65
N ASP A 58 13.47 -5.65 28.35
CA ASP A 58 12.20 -4.91 28.50
C ASP A 58 12.39 -3.47 29.01
N ARG A 59 13.51 -3.18 29.69
CA ARG A 59 13.86 -1.81 30.09
C ARG A 59 14.13 -0.90 28.90
N ALA A 60 14.66 -1.43 27.80
CA ALA A 60 14.88 -0.65 26.59
C ALA A 60 13.54 -0.31 25.90
N ARG A 61 12.58 -1.25 25.90
CA ARG A 61 11.21 -1.04 25.41
C ARG A 61 10.48 0.03 26.21
N TYR A 62 10.47 -0.09 27.55
CA TYR A 62 9.85 0.91 28.44
C TYR A 62 10.45 2.32 28.23
N LYS A 63 11.78 2.41 28.07
CA LYS A 63 12.46 3.68 27.79
C LYS A 63 12.17 4.24 26.39
N ALA A 64 11.77 3.41 25.43
CA ALA A 64 11.37 3.88 24.09
C ALA A 64 9.95 4.45 24.15
N GLU A 65 9.05 3.73 24.82
CA GLU A 65 7.68 4.15 25.04
C GLU A 65 7.59 5.46 25.84
N GLU A 66 8.31 5.55 26.96
CA GLU A 66 8.39 6.78 27.77
C GLU A 66 8.91 7.97 26.94
N ARG A 67 9.91 7.74 26.09
CA ARG A 67 10.42 8.77 25.18
C ARG A 67 9.38 9.21 24.16
N PHE A 68 8.66 8.27 23.57
CA PHE A 68 7.64 8.57 22.57
C PHE A 68 6.53 9.44 23.17
N TYR A 69 5.99 9.06 24.34
CA TYR A 69 4.98 9.87 25.02
C TYR A 69 5.52 11.22 25.49
N LYS A 70 6.77 11.27 25.96
CA LYS A 70 7.42 12.54 26.29
C LYS A 70 7.50 13.46 25.07
N THR A 71 7.87 12.94 23.89
CA THR A 71 7.90 13.74 22.66
C THR A 71 6.52 14.31 22.32
N ILE A 72 5.45 13.52 22.49
CA ILE A 72 4.08 14.00 22.26
C ILE A 72 3.71 15.10 23.27
N ALA A 73 4.04 14.92 24.55
CA ALA A 73 3.79 15.92 25.59
C ALA A 73 4.57 17.23 25.33
N ASP A 74 5.84 17.13 24.96
CA ASP A 74 6.67 18.27 24.59
C ASP A 74 6.09 19.00 23.36
N LYS A 75 5.53 18.25 22.40
CA LYS A 75 4.87 18.81 21.22
C LYS A 75 3.56 19.52 21.58
N HIS A 76 2.75 19.01 22.51
CA HIS A 76 1.57 19.73 22.99
C HIS A 76 1.96 21.10 23.55
N ALA A 77 2.99 21.16 24.40
CA ALA A 77 3.48 22.44 24.95
C ALA A 77 4.01 23.40 23.88
N GLN A 78 4.63 22.88 22.80
CA GLN A 78 5.03 23.71 21.66
C GLN A 78 3.82 24.27 20.90
N VAL A 79 2.78 23.45 20.70
CA VAL A 79 1.55 23.86 20.02
C VAL A 79 0.76 24.89 20.83
N GLU A 80 0.73 24.76 22.16
CA GLU A 80 0.11 25.77 23.03
C GLU A 80 0.81 27.12 22.90
N ARG A 81 2.14 27.15 22.95
CA ARG A 81 2.90 28.39 22.72
C ARG A 81 2.64 28.97 21.34
N LEU A 82 2.60 28.11 20.32
CA LEU A 82 2.29 28.54 18.95
C LEU A 82 0.89 29.18 18.84
N LEU A 83 -0.10 28.65 19.56
CA LEU A 83 -1.44 29.22 19.60
C LEU A 83 -1.45 30.59 20.31
N ASP A 84 -0.68 30.72 21.39
CA ASP A 84 -0.54 31.98 22.13
C ASP A 84 0.18 33.05 21.30
N ASP A 85 1.28 32.68 20.62
CA ASP A 85 2.08 33.57 19.78
C ASP A 85 1.27 34.10 18.58
N HIS A 86 0.39 33.26 18.02
CA HIS A 86 -0.45 33.58 16.86
C HIS A 86 -1.92 33.79 17.25
N LYS A 87 -2.19 34.38 18.41
CA LYS A 87 -3.56 34.62 18.90
C LYS A 87 -4.30 35.74 18.15
N ASP A 88 -3.56 36.65 17.50
CA ASP A 88 -4.14 37.77 16.76
C ASP A 88 -5.04 37.23 15.62
N PRO A 89 -6.32 37.60 15.55
CA PRO A 89 -7.21 37.20 14.46
C PRO A 89 -6.74 37.57 13.05
N ASN A 90 -5.84 38.55 12.92
CA ASN A 90 -5.24 39.01 11.66
C ASN A 90 -3.89 38.34 11.35
N ASP A 91 -3.40 37.45 12.21
CA ASP A 91 -2.19 36.68 11.93
C ASP A 91 -2.37 35.80 10.68
N PRO A 92 -1.34 35.65 9.82
CA PRO A 92 -1.43 34.81 8.62
C PRO A 92 -1.93 33.39 8.88
N LEU A 93 -1.54 32.76 10.00
CA LEU A 93 -1.97 31.41 10.35
C LEU A 93 -3.45 31.37 10.73
N GLN A 94 -3.93 32.36 11.49
CA GLN A 94 -5.34 32.47 11.87
C GLN A 94 -6.23 32.76 10.67
N LEU A 95 -5.74 33.58 9.73
CA LEU A 95 -6.41 33.79 8.45
C LEU A 95 -6.47 32.47 7.68
N ARG A 96 -5.33 31.76 7.53
CA ARG A 96 -5.28 30.48 6.82
C ARG A 96 -6.25 29.44 7.39
N LEU A 97 -6.42 29.38 8.71
CA LEU A 97 -7.39 28.50 9.37
C LEU A 97 -8.85 28.78 8.97
N LYS A 98 -9.18 30.02 8.60
CA LYS A 98 -10.54 30.43 8.20
C LYS A 98 -10.80 30.28 6.71
N PHE A 99 -9.75 30.21 5.89
CA PHE A 99 -9.87 30.16 4.44
C PHE A 99 -9.84 28.72 3.91
N VAL A 100 -10.81 28.41 3.05
CA VAL A 100 -10.82 27.20 2.25
C VAL A 100 -10.20 27.51 0.89
N GLU A 101 -9.12 26.84 0.56
CA GLU A 101 -8.45 26.97 -0.72
C GLU A 101 -9.27 26.29 -1.82
N CYS A 102 -9.66 27.06 -2.84
CA CYS A 102 -10.49 26.55 -3.94
C CYS A 102 -9.69 25.69 -4.93
N THR A 103 -8.36 25.75 -4.88
CA THR A 103 -7.45 25.01 -5.75
C THR A 103 -6.61 24.06 -4.93
N ALA A 104 -6.78 22.76 -5.15
CA ALA A 104 -5.95 21.77 -4.47
C ALA A 104 -4.57 21.63 -5.14
N ASN A 105 -3.49 21.64 -4.35
CA ASN A 105 -2.16 21.33 -4.85
C ASN A 105 -1.96 19.81 -4.88
N HIS A 106 -2.08 19.20 -6.07
CA HIS A 106 -1.92 17.74 -6.24
C HIS A 106 -0.48 17.28 -6.50
N LYS A 107 0.50 18.12 -6.13
CA LYS A 107 1.90 17.88 -6.48
C LYS A 107 2.45 16.60 -5.85
N LEU A 108 2.09 16.30 -4.61
CA LEU A 108 2.57 15.12 -3.90
C LEU A 108 2.00 13.84 -4.54
N GLY A 109 0.69 13.79 -4.74
CA GLY A 109 0.03 12.66 -5.39
C GLY A 109 0.52 12.42 -6.82
N GLU A 110 0.78 13.49 -7.57
CA GLU A 110 1.43 13.43 -8.89
C GLU A 110 2.81 12.78 -8.81
N MET A 111 3.67 13.21 -7.88
CA MET A 111 5.03 12.67 -7.75
C MET A 111 5.03 11.22 -7.30
N LEU A 112 4.18 10.83 -6.34
CA LEU A 112 4.12 9.46 -5.83
C LEU A 112 3.66 8.45 -6.89
N ARG A 113 2.72 8.83 -7.76
CA ARG A 113 2.14 7.92 -8.78
C ARG A 113 2.80 8.00 -10.15
N ARG A 114 3.76 8.91 -10.39
CA ARG A 114 4.29 9.16 -11.74
C ARG A 114 4.93 7.93 -12.41
N HIS A 115 5.44 7.00 -11.61
CA HIS A 115 6.06 5.76 -12.09
C HIS A 115 5.07 4.59 -12.20
N SER A 116 3.83 4.78 -11.75
CA SER A 116 2.76 3.79 -11.82
C SER A 116 1.75 4.17 -12.91
N THR A 117 1.66 3.35 -13.94
CA THR A 117 0.80 3.55 -15.13
C THR A 117 -0.07 2.32 -15.37
N GLU A 118 -1.10 2.46 -16.21
CA GLU A 118 -1.94 1.33 -16.62
C GLU A 118 -1.14 0.18 -17.28
N ARG A 119 0.01 0.51 -17.90
CA ARG A 119 0.87 -0.46 -18.63
C ARG A 119 2.07 -0.94 -17.83
N GLY A 120 2.28 -0.45 -16.61
CA GLY A 120 3.38 -0.93 -15.78
C GLY A 120 3.67 -0.04 -14.60
N HIS A 121 4.48 -0.57 -13.71
CA HIS A 121 4.66 -0.06 -12.38
C HIS A 121 6.14 0.08 -12.03
N GLY A 122 6.45 1.16 -11.33
CA GLY A 122 7.77 1.50 -10.82
C GLY A 122 7.62 2.28 -9.52
N LEU A 123 8.70 2.37 -8.77
CA LEU A 123 8.73 3.01 -7.47
C LEU A 123 9.11 4.48 -7.55
N SER A 124 8.44 5.29 -6.75
CA SER A 124 8.88 6.64 -6.41
C SER A 124 9.78 6.61 -5.17
N VAL A 125 10.76 7.49 -5.10
CA VAL A 125 11.74 7.51 -4.01
C VAL A 125 11.59 8.78 -3.19
N ILE A 126 11.46 8.61 -1.87
CA ILE A 126 11.29 9.70 -0.90
C ILE A 126 12.56 9.83 -0.06
N ALA A 127 13.12 11.03 0.04
CA ALA A 127 14.21 11.32 0.95
C ALA A 127 13.66 11.81 2.30
N ASP A 128 14.01 11.14 3.40
CA ASP A 128 13.70 11.60 4.76
C ASP A 128 14.86 12.43 5.31
N MET A 129 14.84 13.73 4.98
CA MET A 129 15.86 14.71 5.35
C MET A 129 15.77 15.02 6.84
N LYS A 130 16.72 14.47 7.61
CA LYS A 130 16.85 14.67 9.06
C LYS A 130 18.30 14.65 9.48
N ARG A 131 18.65 15.44 10.50
CA ARG A 131 19.98 15.44 11.08
C ARG A 131 20.19 14.26 12.02
N ARG A 132 19.16 13.91 12.78
CA ARG A 132 19.20 12.79 13.74
C ARG A 132 17.88 12.01 13.78
N THR A 133 17.91 10.83 14.40
CA THR A 133 16.74 9.98 14.61
C THR A 133 16.66 9.46 16.04
N PRO A 134 15.46 9.41 16.67
CA PRO A 134 15.30 8.83 18.02
C PRO A 134 15.40 7.31 18.03
N THR A 135 15.23 6.69 16.85
CA THR A 135 15.35 5.26 16.63
C THR A 135 16.78 4.79 16.88
N LYS A 136 16.99 4.15 18.04
CA LYS A 136 18.27 3.55 18.36
C LYS A 136 18.47 2.30 17.52
N HIS A 137 19.56 2.27 16.78
CA HIS A 137 20.08 1.05 16.18
C HIS A 137 21.28 0.57 16.99
N HIS A 138 21.45 -0.74 17.05
CA HIS A 138 22.46 -1.37 17.91
C HIS A 138 23.90 -1.03 17.48
N THR A 139 24.13 -0.71 16.21
CA THR A 139 25.47 -0.48 15.64
C THR A 139 25.73 0.92 15.09
N LEU A 140 24.68 1.73 14.87
CA LEU A 140 24.81 3.01 14.17
C LEU A 140 24.38 4.15 15.09
N ASP A 141 25.13 5.25 15.02
CA ASP A 141 24.79 6.49 15.71
C ASP A 141 23.42 7.00 15.25
N ASN A 142 22.83 7.85 16.07
CA ASN A 142 21.56 8.50 15.82
C ASN A 142 21.68 9.64 14.79
N SER A 143 22.90 10.12 14.49
CA SER A 143 23.17 11.04 13.39
C SER A 143 22.86 10.40 12.03
N VAL A 144 22.28 11.17 11.12
CA VAL A 144 21.89 10.71 9.78
C VAL A 144 22.52 11.59 8.70
N LEU A 145 22.18 12.88 8.67
CA LEU A 145 22.78 13.85 7.77
C LEU A 145 23.47 14.96 8.57
N SER A 146 24.61 15.43 8.07
CA SER A 146 25.28 16.62 8.56
C SER A 146 25.19 17.71 7.49
N PHE A 147 24.37 18.73 7.73
CA PHE A 147 24.21 19.85 6.81
C PHE A 147 23.86 21.13 7.57
N LEU A 148 24.35 22.25 7.03
CA LEU A 148 24.07 23.59 7.52
C LEU A 148 22.85 24.19 6.79
N ASP A 149 22.79 24.06 5.46
CA ASP A 149 21.72 24.60 4.63
C ASP A 149 20.84 23.48 4.05
N ALA A 150 19.54 23.55 4.33
CA ALA A 150 18.55 22.62 3.79
C ALA A 150 18.35 22.76 2.27
N SER A 151 18.63 23.96 1.72
CA SER A 151 18.54 24.25 0.28
C SER A 151 19.51 23.40 -0.53
N ASP A 152 20.76 23.30 -0.08
CA ASP A 152 21.80 22.52 -0.74
C ASP A 152 21.48 21.03 -0.74
N VAL A 153 20.97 20.52 0.37
CA VAL A 153 20.54 19.13 0.49
C VAL A 153 19.36 18.86 -0.43
N ALA A 154 18.34 19.73 -0.43
CA ALA A 154 17.18 19.60 -1.30
C ALA A 154 17.56 19.61 -2.79
N LYS A 155 18.46 20.51 -3.19
CA LYS A 155 19.02 20.56 -4.55
C LYS A 155 19.74 19.28 -4.93
N SER A 156 20.56 18.76 -4.02
CA SER A 156 21.30 17.50 -4.22
C SER A 156 20.36 16.31 -4.36
N MET A 157 19.32 16.23 -3.51
CA MET A 157 18.28 15.20 -3.61
C MET A 157 17.50 15.28 -4.93
N ALA A 158 17.18 16.49 -5.38
CA ALA A 158 16.53 16.68 -6.68
C ALA A 158 17.43 16.24 -7.84
N ALA A 159 18.75 16.52 -7.77
CA ALA A 159 19.72 16.11 -8.79
C ALA A 159 19.91 14.58 -8.84
N VAL A 160 19.94 13.91 -7.68
CA VAL A 160 19.94 12.44 -7.57
C VAL A 160 18.65 11.83 -8.13
N GLY A 161 17.55 12.59 -8.09
CA GLY A 161 16.29 12.22 -8.71
C GLY A 161 15.27 11.63 -7.75
N PHE A 162 15.28 12.08 -6.48
CA PHE A 162 14.19 11.86 -5.53
C PHE A 162 12.91 12.56 -6.01
N ASP A 163 11.76 11.91 -5.79
CA ASP A 163 10.45 12.42 -6.23
C ASP A 163 9.76 13.25 -5.13
N VAL A 164 10.08 12.96 -3.87
CA VAL A 164 9.54 13.63 -2.68
C VAL A 164 10.66 13.81 -1.65
N ILE A 165 10.64 14.94 -0.94
CA ILE A 165 11.53 15.22 0.18
C ILE A 165 10.67 15.47 1.42
N PHE A 166 10.86 14.63 2.43
CA PHE A 166 10.32 14.84 3.76
C PHE A 166 11.30 15.71 4.53
N VAL A 167 10.86 16.91 4.88
CA VAL A 167 11.62 17.86 5.69
C VAL A 167 11.15 17.68 7.13
N ASN A 168 12.04 17.20 8.01
CA ASN A 168 11.71 17.09 9.42
C ASN A 168 11.81 18.49 10.05
N THR A 169 10.76 18.97 10.71
CA THR A 169 10.71 20.34 11.27
C THR A 169 10.87 20.38 12.78
N ASP A 170 10.86 19.21 13.42
CA ASP A 170 11.04 19.09 14.86
C ASP A 170 12.51 19.26 15.28
N GLU A 171 12.77 20.32 16.05
CA GLU A 171 14.10 20.67 16.55
C GLU A 171 14.64 19.67 17.56
N THR A 172 13.81 19.20 18.49
CA THR A 172 14.28 18.47 19.68
C THR A 172 14.68 17.04 19.35
N VAL A 173 13.91 16.36 18.51
CA VAL A 173 14.05 14.95 18.17
C VAL A 173 14.83 14.75 16.88
N TYR A 174 14.53 15.51 15.82
CA TYR A 174 15.12 15.31 14.49
C TYR A 174 16.17 16.36 14.13
N GLY A 175 16.22 17.46 14.89
CA GLY A 175 17.18 18.53 14.67
C GLY A 175 16.87 19.36 13.43
N GLY A 176 15.60 19.49 13.06
CA GLY A 176 15.16 20.33 11.95
C GLY A 176 14.59 21.68 12.40
N HIS A 177 14.04 22.46 11.48
CA HIS A 177 13.38 23.73 11.78
C HIS A 177 12.30 24.04 10.74
N ILE A 178 11.25 24.79 11.11
CA ILE A 178 10.12 25.07 10.21
C ILE A 178 10.52 25.89 8.97
N SER A 179 11.52 26.78 9.10
CA SER A 179 12.01 27.60 7.98
C SER A 179 12.61 26.78 6.84
N GLU A 180 13.15 25.59 7.15
CA GLU A 180 13.80 24.72 6.16
C GLU A 180 12.82 24.28 5.06
N LEU A 181 11.51 24.22 5.36
CA LEU A 181 10.48 23.99 4.34
C LEU A 181 10.51 25.07 3.25
N HIS A 182 10.59 26.34 3.66
CA HIS A 182 10.60 27.47 2.76
C HIS A 182 11.92 27.56 2.01
N ASP A 183 13.05 27.32 2.68
CA ASP A 183 14.38 27.31 2.09
C ASP A 183 14.47 26.24 0.98
N CYS A 184 14.04 25.02 1.27
CA CYS A 184 13.91 23.96 0.27
C CYS A 184 13.00 24.38 -0.90
N PHE A 185 11.85 25.01 -0.62
CA PHE A 185 10.93 25.46 -1.67
C PHE A 185 11.57 26.51 -2.58
N LEU A 186 12.28 27.49 -2.03
CA LEU A 186 12.93 28.56 -2.78
C LEU A 186 14.03 28.04 -3.71
N GLU A 187 14.76 27.02 -3.31
CA GLU A 187 15.75 26.39 -4.18
C GLU A 187 15.07 25.53 -5.25
N LEU A 188 14.11 24.70 -4.83
CA LEU A 188 13.49 23.70 -5.71
C LEU A 188 12.52 24.30 -6.74
N ARG A 189 11.91 25.47 -6.48
CA ARG A 189 11.04 26.16 -7.47
C ARG A 189 11.75 26.50 -8.78
N LYS A 190 13.09 26.51 -8.79
CA LYS A 190 13.93 26.75 -9.99
C LYS A 190 13.84 25.60 -11.02
N LEU A 191 13.49 24.38 -10.59
CA LEU A 191 13.46 23.17 -11.44
C LEU A 191 12.18 23.01 -12.28
N GLY A 192 11.21 23.93 -12.15
CA GLY A 192 9.91 23.85 -12.81
C GLY A 192 8.96 22.82 -12.18
N ARG A 193 7.65 23.07 -12.23
CA ARG A 193 6.64 22.29 -11.47
C ARG A 193 6.67 20.80 -11.78
N ARG A 194 6.95 20.35 -13.01
CA ARG A 194 6.89 18.93 -13.38
C ARG A 194 8.08 18.10 -12.86
N VAL A 195 9.25 18.73 -12.72
CA VAL A 195 10.51 18.04 -12.35
C VAL A 195 10.82 18.19 -10.87
N ARG A 196 10.39 19.30 -10.26
CA ARG A 196 10.59 19.58 -8.83
C ARG A 196 10.09 18.42 -7.94
N PRO A 197 10.86 17.93 -6.95
CA PRO A 197 10.33 17.02 -5.94
C PRO A 197 9.22 17.67 -5.10
N ALA A 198 8.25 16.90 -4.63
CA ALA A 198 7.27 17.41 -3.66
C ALA A 198 7.93 17.60 -2.28
N ILE A 199 7.56 18.64 -1.53
CA ILE A 199 8.09 18.92 -0.19
C ILE A 199 7.00 18.58 0.83
N VAL A 200 7.29 17.70 1.76
CA VAL A 200 6.34 17.28 2.79
C VAL A 200 6.88 17.64 4.17
N MET A 201 6.07 18.33 4.97
CA MET A 201 6.37 18.57 6.37
C MET A 201 6.23 17.28 7.15
N LYS A 202 7.31 16.88 7.81
CA LYS A 202 7.32 15.73 8.71
C LYS A 202 7.54 16.20 10.15
N ASP A 203 6.47 16.15 10.92
CA ASP A 203 6.45 16.50 12.34
C ASP A 203 5.36 15.65 13.05
N ILE A 204 5.27 15.74 14.37
CA ILE A 204 4.09 15.34 15.12
C ILE A 204 3.08 16.49 15.05
N VAL A 205 2.09 16.32 14.17
CA VAL A 205 0.98 17.27 14.00
C VAL A 205 -0.15 16.90 14.95
N LEU A 206 -0.51 17.84 15.83
CA LEU A 206 -1.54 17.70 16.87
C LEU A 206 -2.67 18.73 16.71
N HIS A 207 -2.44 19.82 15.97
CA HIS A 207 -3.41 20.90 15.80
C HIS A 207 -3.40 21.48 14.37
N PRO A 208 -4.55 21.91 13.82
CA PRO A 208 -4.63 22.48 12.47
C PRO A 208 -3.73 23.71 12.23
N ILE A 209 -3.35 24.43 13.29
CA ILE A 209 -2.42 25.58 13.16
C ILE A 209 -1.05 25.16 12.61
N GLN A 210 -0.59 23.93 12.90
CA GLN A 210 0.66 23.41 12.33
C GLN A 210 0.50 23.09 10.83
N ILE A 211 -0.69 22.69 10.39
CA ILE A 211 -1.00 22.52 8.96
C ILE A 211 -1.02 23.90 8.28
N ALA A 212 -1.56 24.92 8.95
CA ALA A 212 -1.50 26.30 8.47
C ALA A 212 -0.03 26.79 8.33
N GLN A 213 0.83 26.47 9.30
CA GLN A 213 2.27 26.74 9.16
C GLN A 213 2.85 26.02 7.93
N ALA A 214 2.58 24.73 7.76
CA ALA A 214 3.06 24.00 6.58
C ALA A 214 2.64 24.69 5.26
N ALA A 215 1.41 25.23 5.20
CA ALA A 215 0.89 25.95 4.03
C ALA A 215 1.63 27.25 3.77
N GLU A 216 1.81 28.07 4.80
CA GLU A 216 2.55 29.34 4.69
C GLU A 216 4.02 29.11 4.29
N TYR A 217 4.62 28.04 4.80
CA TYR A 217 5.98 27.62 4.45
C TYR A 217 6.07 26.81 3.15
N ARG A 218 4.99 26.76 2.35
CA ARG A 218 4.95 26.17 0.99
C ARG A 218 5.18 24.66 0.91
N ALA A 219 4.78 23.91 1.94
CA ALA A 219 4.73 22.46 1.85
C ALA A 219 3.67 22.00 0.83
N ASP A 220 3.98 20.95 0.06
CA ASP A 220 3.03 20.25 -0.81
C ASP A 220 2.21 19.20 -0.05
N GLY A 221 2.71 18.74 1.10
CA GLY A 221 2.04 17.77 1.94
C GLY A 221 2.42 17.84 3.40
N VAL A 222 1.66 17.15 4.25
CA VAL A 222 1.90 17.03 5.69
C VAL A 222 1.75 15.56 6.12
N LEU A 223 2.69 15.07 6.93
CA LEU A 223 2.60 13.75 7.55
C LEU A 223 1.68 13.80 8.78
N LEU A 224 0.64 12.98 8.79
CA LEU A 224 -0.30 12.80 9.91
C LEU A 224 -0.11 11.41 10.50
N ASN A 225 0.10 11.30 11.81
CA ASN A 225 0.31 10.02 12.46
C ASN A 225 -1.00 9.46 13.03
N ALA A 226 -1.48 8.33 12.49
CA ALA A 226 -2.77 7.76 12.88
C ALA A 226 -2.81 7.31 14.34
N LEU A 227 -1.70 6.75 14.85
CA LEU A 227 -1.58 6.32 16.25
C LEU A 227 -1.70 7.51 17.21
N VAL A 228 -1.08 8.65 16.88
CA VAL A 228 -1.08 9.84 17.74
C VAL A 228 -2.43 10.57 17.69
N LEU A 229 -3.02 10.69 16.51
CA LEU A 229 -4.25 11.48 16.32
C LEU A 229 -5.52 10.72 16.69
N GLY A 230 -5.54 9.38 16.55
CA GLY A 230 -6.73 8.58 16.81
C GLY A 230 -7.94 9.08 16.03
N THR A 231 -9.01 9.48 16.74
CA THR A 231 -10.24 10.01 16.15
C THR A 231 -10.09 11.39 15.52
N ALA A 232 -9.15 12.21 15.99
CA ALA A 232 -8.87 13.54 15.44
C ALA A 232 -8.27 13.49 14.01
N LEU A 233 -7.84 12.30 13.56
CA LEU A 233 -7.28 12.10 12.23
C LEU A 233 -8.21 12.60 11.12
N LYS A 234 -9.53 12.37 11.25
CA LYS A 234 -10.52 12.81 10.26
C LYS A 234 -10.50 14.34 10.08
N GLU A 235 -10.48 15.07 11.19
CA GLU A 235 -10.47 16.53 11.20
C GLU A 235 -9.16 17.08 10.64
N MET A 236 -8.02 16.43 10.94
CA MET A 236 -6.72 16.81 10.38
C MET A 236 -6.65 16.58 8.87
N ILE A 237 -7.19 15.46 8.36
CA ILE A 237 -7.29 15.21 6.92
C ILE A 237 -8.11 16.31 6.25
N ILE A 238 -9.27 16.66 6.82
CA ILE A 238 -10.12 17.73 6.28
C ILE A 238 -9.40 19.08 6.34
N ALA A 239 -8.67 19.38 7.42
CA ALA A 239 -7.87 20.60 7.53
C ALA A 239 -6.79 20.70 6.44
N CYS A 240 -6.06 19.61 6.16
CA CYS A 240 -5.11 19.56 5.04
C CYS A 240 -5.79 19.91 3.71
N LEU A 241 -6.92 19.25 3.41
CA LEU A 241 -7.66 19.46 2.17
C LEU A 241 -8.18 20.91 2.05
N ASN A 242 -8.72 21.47 3.12
CA ASN A 242 -9.20 22.84 3.16
C ASN A 242 -8.07 23.86 2.94
N MET A 243 -6.85 23.56 3.36
CA MET A 243 -5.67 24.42 3.17
C MET A 243 -4.89 24.11 1.87
N GLY A 244 -5.43 23.28 0.99
CA GLY A 244 -4.80 22.96 -0.30
C GLY A 244 -3.56 22.06 -0.21
N ILE A 245 -3.34 21.39 0.92
CA ILE A 245 -2.20 20.49 1.18
C ILE A 245 -2.62 19.02 1.13
N GLU A 246 -1.77 18.15 0.60
CA GLU A 246 -2.05 16.71 0.61
C GLU A 246 -1.62 16.01 1.92
N PRO A 247 -2.52 15.29 2.61
CA PRO A 247 -2.15 14.49 3.77
C PRO A 247 -1.42 13.21 3.34
N VAL A 248 -0.41 12.82 4.11
CA VAL A 248 0.18 11.47 4.12
C VAL A 248 -0.08 10.87 5.49
N VAL A 249 -0.84 9.78 5.56
CA VAL A 249 -1.19 9.17 6.85
C VAL A 249 -0.21 8.05 7.16
N GLU A 250 0.61 8.24 8.19
CA GLU A 250 1.49 7.22 8.75
C GLU A 250 0.67 6.22 9.60
N ILE A 251 0.79 4.94 9.25
CA ILE A 251 0.07 3.82 9.85
C ILE A 251 1.02 2.67 10.23
N HIS A 252 0.62 1.93 11.26
CA HIS A 252 1.36 0.81 11.84
C HIS A 252 0.50 -0.46 11.98
N THR A 253 -0.82 -0.35 11.88
CA THR A 253 -1.72 -1.49 12.08
C THR A 253 -2.81 -1.54 11.02
N LYS A 254 -3.42 -2.72 10.87
CA LYS A 254 -4.58 -2.92 9.97
C LYS A 254 -5.76 -2.02 10.36
N ALA A 255 -5.97 -1.83 11.66
CA ALA A 255 -7.03 -0.96 12.18
C ALA A 255 -6.80 0.51 11.79
N GLU A 256 -5.57 1.02 11.95
CA GLU A 256 -5.19 2.37 11.51
C GLU A 256 -5.37 2.55 9.99
N ALA A 257 -5.00 1.54 9.19
CA ALA A 257 -5.19 1.59 7.74
C ALA A 257 -6.67 1.69 7.35
N MET A 258 -7.54 0.89 7.98
CA MET A 258 -8.98 0.92 7.72
C MET A 258 -9.60 2.27 8.12
N LEU A 259 -9.23 2.81 9.28
CA LEU A 259 -9.69 4.13 9.74
C LEU A 259 -9.23 5.25 8.79
N ALA A 260 -7.96 5.23 8.38
CA ALA A 260 -7.43 6.22 7.45
C ALA A 260 -8.19 6.21 6.11
N LEU A 261 -8.47 5.02 5.57
CA LEU A 261 -9.26 4.85 4.35
C LEU A 261 -10.71 5.33 4.52
N GLU A 262 -11.35 5.01 5.64
CA GLU A 262 -12.72 5.47 5.95
C GLU A 262 -12.78 7.01 6.03
N PHE A 263 -11.73 7.64 6.54
CA PHE A 263 -11.61 9.10 6.60
C PHE A 263 -11.19 9.74 5.28
N GLY A 264 -11.02 8.96 4.21
CA GLY A 264 -10.72 9.46 2.87
C GLY A 264 -9.24 9.72 2.59
N ALA A 265 -8.32 9.14 3.37
CA ALA A 265 -6.90 9.23 3.09
C ALA A 265 -6.52 8.43 1.83
N ASN A 266 -5.86 9.09 0.87
CA ASN A 266 -5.40 8.47 -0.37
C ASN A 266 -3.91 8.08 -0.35
N ASN A 267 -3.11 8.72 0.51
CA ASN A 267 -1.67 8.45 0.64
C ASN A 267 -1.41 7.83 2.01
N LEU A 268 -1.10 6.54 2.05
CA LEU A 268 -0.83 5.80 3.28
C LEU A 268 0.64 5.42 3.36
N LEU A 269 1.30 5.83 4.44
CA LEU A 269 2.67 5.46 4.74
C LEU A 269 2.68 4.35 5.78
N VAL A 270 3.09 3.16 5.34
CA VAL A 270 3.26 1.97 6.18
C VAL A 270 4.66 2.00 6.77
N ASN A 271 4.76 2.37 8.04
CA ASN A 271 6.05 2.40 8.73
C ASN A 271 6.30 1.04 9.39
N GLN A 272 7.28 0.29 8.89
CA GLN A 272 7.69 -1.00 9.42
C GLN A 272 8.40 -0.88 10.78
N TRP A 273 8.87 0.31 11.16
CA TRP A 273 9.47 0.53 12.47
C TRP A 273 8.41 0.93 13.49
N ASP A 274 8.15 0.05 14.46
CA ASP A 274 7.39 0.37 15.66
C ASP A 274 8.20 1.32 16.54
N ARG A 275 7.79 2.60 16.59
CA ARG A 275 8.49 3.63 17.38
C ARG A 275 8.19 3.53 18.88
N VAL A 276 7.06 2.93 19.26
CA VAL A 276 6.66 2.78 20.66
C VAL A 276 7.59 1.76 21.33
N HIS A 277 7.77 0.60 20.68
CA HIS A 277 8.59 -0.48 21.21
C HIS A 277 10.03 -0.49 20.66
N ASN A 278 10.35 0.40 19.71
CA ASN A 278 11.61 0.47 18.97
C ASN A 278 11.99 -0.87 18.28
N LEU A 279 11.03 -1.47 17.58
CA LEU A 279 11.17 -2.77 16.92
C LEU A 279 10.89 -2.66 15.42
N LEU A 280 11.72 -3.29 14.59
CA LEU A 280 11.45 -3.43 13.17
C LEU A 280 10.51 -4.62 12.94
N LYS A 281 9.38 -4.40 12.26
CA LYS A 281 8.38 -5.41 11.89
C LYS A 281 8.20 -5.44 10.36
N PRO A 282 9.02 -6.22 9.62
CA PRO A 282 8.95 -6.27 8.16
C PRO A 282 7.62 -6.82 7.61
N THR A 283 6.97 -7.71 8.36
CA THR A 283 5.70 -8.36 7.99
C THR A 283 4.54 -7.39 7.80
N ARG A 284 4.60 -6.24 8.49
CA ARG A 284 3.60 -5.18 8.45
C ARG A 284 3.30 -4.72 7.03
N ALA A 285 4.33 -4.65 6.17
CA ALA A 285 4.15 -4.18 4.80
C ALA A 285 3.20 -5.09 3.99
N LEU A 286 3.37 -6.41 4.11
CA LEU A 286 2.52 -7.39 3.43
C LEU A 286 1.12 -7.44 4.03
N GLU A 287 1.03 -7.41 5.37
CA GLU A 287 -0.23 -7.41 6.09
C GLU A 287 -1.16 -6.28 5.68
N ILE A 288 -0.62 -5.06 5.56
CA ILE A 288 -1.40 -3.90 5.10
C ILE A 288 -1.75 -4.04 3.62
N LYS A 289 -0.82 -4.49 2.78
CA LYS A 289 -1.10 -4.67 1.34
C LYS A 289 -2.22 -5.67 1.08
N ASN A 290 -2.44 -6.64 1.96
CA ASN A 290 -3.51 -7.63 1.81
C ASN A 290 -4.91 -7.06 2.02
N ILE A 291 -5.04 -5.96 2.76
CA ILE A 291 -6.34 -5.32 3.05
C ILE A 291 -6.58 -4.07 2.21
N VAL A 292 -5.52 -3.36 1.81
CA VAL A 292 -5.64 -2.11 1.06
C VAL A 292 -5.74 -2.38 -0.45
N GLY A 293 -6.70 -1.74 -1.11
CA GLY A 293 -6.89 -1.82 -2.56
C GLY A 293 -5.80 -1.09 -3.36
N ASP A 294 -5.86 -1.19 -4.69
CA ASP A 294 -4.87 -0.55 -5.57
C ASP A 294 -5.12 0.94 -5.83
N ASP A 295 -6.28 1.47 -5.38
CA ASP A 295 -6.67 2.87 -5.51
C ASP A 295 -5.89 3.79 -4.56
N ALA A 296 -5.49 3.28 -3.39
CA ALA A 296 -4.67 4.00 -2.44
C ALA A 296 -3.19 3.96 -2.85
N THR A 297 -2.50 5.07 -2.63
CA THR A 297 -1.04 5.17 -2.80
C THR A 297 -0.36 4.65 -1.54
N LEU A 298 0.41 3.57 -1.68
CA LEU A 298 1.09 2.91 -0.56
C LEU A 298 2.58 3.27 -0.53
N ILE A 299 3.04 3.80 0.58
CA ILE A 299 4.42 4.23 0.81
C ILE A 299 5.03 3.33 1.88
N ALA A 300 6.16 2.68 1.62
CA ALA A 300 6.86 1.87 2.62
C ALA A 300 7.94 2.71 3.32
N ALA A 301 8.02 2.61 4.64
CA ALA A 301 9.05 3.24 5.44
C ALA A 301 9.58 2.29 6.52
N GLY A 302 10.73 2.62 7.09
CA GLY A 302 11.35 1.88 8.20
C GLY A 302 12.22 0.71 7.74
N GLY A 303 13.51 0.75 8.09
CA GLY A 303 14.43 -0.39 7.90
C GLY A 303 14.91 -0.66 6.47
N ILE A 304 14.60 0.20 5.49
CA ILE A 304 14.99 0.04 4.09
C ILE A 304 16.42 0.56 3.90
N ILE A 305 17.37 -0.37 3.69
CA ILE A 305 18.81 -0.10 3.53
C ILE A 305 19.40 -0.74 2.28
N ASN A 306 18.84 -1.86 1.80
CA ASN A 306 19.39 -2.61 0.67
C ASN A 306 18.36 -2.79 -0.44
N PHE A 307 18.84 -3.17 -1.63
CA PHE A 307 17.99 -3.29 -2.81
C PHE A 307 17.04 -4.50 -2.73
N THR A 308 17.42 -5.56 -2.02
CA THR A 308 16.56 -6.73 -1.82
C THR A 308 15.26 -6.35 -1.11
N GLN A 309 15.34 -5.55 -0.05
CA GLN A 309 14.15 -5.01 0.64
C GLN A 309 13.30 -4.16 -0.29
N VAL A 310 13.93 -3.34 -1.14
CA VAL A 310 13.20 -2.55 -2.14
C VAL A 310 12.49 -3.46 -3.13
N HIS A 311 13.17 -4.49 -3.62
CA HIS A 311 12.62 -5.46 -4.56
C HIS A 311 11.39 -6.19 -3.98
N GLU A 312 11.47 -6.60 -2.72
CA GLU A 312 10.35 -7.22 -1.99
C GLU A 312 9.14 -6.28 -1.93
N LEU A 313 9.34 -5.04 -1.47
CA LEU A 313 8.27 -4.03 -1.37
C LEU A 313 7.67 -3.69 -2.74
N ALA A 314 8.51 -3.63 -3.77
CA ALA A 314 8.09 -3.38 -5.14
C ALA A 314 7.21 -4.52 -5.69
N LEU A 315 7.61 -5.78 -5.45
CA LEU A 315 6.82 -6.96 -5.83
C LEU A 315 5.49 -7.06 -5.06
N MET A 316 5.46 -6.58 -3.81
CA MET A 316 4.20 -6.43 -3.07
C MET A 316 3.28 -5.38 -3.70
N GLY A 317 3.81 -4.47 -4.53
CA GLY A 317 3.05 -3.42 -5.21
C GLY A 317 2.88 -2.14 -4.38
N TYR A 318 3.93 -1.77 -3.62
CA TYR A 318 4.07 -0.43 -3.04
C TYR A 318 4.40 0.61 -4.13
N ASP A 319 3.94 1.85 -3.96
CA ASP A 319 4.18 2.95 -4.89
C ASP A 319 5.48 3.69 -4.64
N ALA A 320 5.87 3.79 -3.38
CA ALA A 320 7.03 4.57 -2.99
C ALA A 320 7.74 3.99 -1.78
N ILE A 321 9.01 4.35 -1.64
CA ILE A 321 9.84 3.98 -0.51
C ILE A 321 10.45 5.22 0.15
N VAL A 322 10.55 5.20 1.47
CA VAL A 322 11.20 6.27 2.25
C VAL A 322 12.60 5.86 2.66
N LEU A 323 13.58 6.62 2.18
CA LEU A 323 14.99 6.46 2.49
C LEU A 323 15.39 7.52 3.52
N GLY A 324 15.58 7.10 4.77
CA GLY A 324 16.09 7.96 5.84
C GLY A 324 17.56 7.68 6.12
N ARG A 325 17.83 6.61 6.87
CA ARG A 325 19.21 6.20 7.16
C ARG A 325 20.02 5.89 5.90
N ARG A 326 19.37 5.36 4.87
CA ARG A 326 20.03 5.05 3.60
C ARG A 326 20.68 6.28 2.93
N LEU A 327 20.26 7.49 3.29
CA LEU A 327 20.83 8.74 2.78
C LEU A 327 22.27 9.02 3.27
N SER A 328 22.73 8.36 4.35
CA SER A 328 24.09 8.56 4.88
C SER A 328 25.15 7.70 4.19
N TYR A 329 24.77 6.95 3.15
CA TYR A 329 25.65 6.03 2.44
C TYR A 329 26.12 6.67 1.15
N ASP A 330 27.39 6.46 0.80
CA ASP A 330 28.04 7.14 -0.32
C ASP A 330 27.45 6.77 -1.69
N ASP A 331 26.94 5.54 -1.84
CA ASP A 331 26.37 4.99 -3.08
C ASP A 331 24.87 5.34 -3.27
N ILE A 332 24.37 6.38 -2.58
CA ILE A 332 22.96 6.79 -2.69
C ILE A 332 22.55 7.16 -4.13
N PRO A 333 23.38 7.82 -4.97
CA PRO A 333 22.99 8.12 -6.35
C PRO A 333 22.74 6.85 -7.17
N GLU A 334 23.67 5.90 -7.13
CA GLU A 334 23.58 4.62 -7.84
C GLU A 334 22.41 3.78 -7.33
N PHE A 335 22.17 3.82 -6.01
CA PHE A 335 21.03 3.14 -5.41
C PHE A 335 19.71 3.68 -5.93
N VAL A 336 19.52 5.01 -5.93
CA VAL A 336 18.28 5.65 -6.41
C VAL A 336 18.09 5.38 -7.91
N GLU A 337 19.17 5.46 -8.70
CA GLU A 337 19.10 5.12 -10.12
C GLU A 337 18.64 3.68 -10.33
N ARG A 338 19.20 2.72 -9.58
CA ARG A 338 18.80 1.31 -9.64
C ARG A 338 17.34 1.10 -9.26
N VAL A 339 16.83 1.80 -8.24
CA VAL A 339 15.40 1.75 -7.87
C VAL A 339 14.52 2.28 -9.01
N ARG A 340 14.92 3.37 -9.67
CA ARG A 340 14.17 3.95 -10.79
C ARG A 340 14.20 3.10 -12.06
N GLN A 341 15.24 2.30 -12.24
CA GLN A 341 15.33 1.32 -13.32
C GLN A 341 14.46 0.07 -13.06
N TRP A 342 14.01 -0.16 -11.82
CA TRP A 342 13.12 -1.27 -11.52
C TRP A 342 11.76 -1.07 -12.21
N GLN A 343 11.35 -2.06 -12.99
CA GLN A 343 10.09 -2.04 -13.72
C GLN A 343 9.36 -3.37 -13.61
N SER A 344 8.03 -3.26 -13.57
CA SER A 344 7.13 -4.40 -13.53
C SER A 344 5.89 -4.16 -14.38
N PRO A 345 5.09 -5.21 -14.65
CA PRO A 345 3.74 -5.06 -15.18
C PRO A 345 2.86 -4.23 -14.23
N CYS A 346 1.64 -3.89 -14.65
CA CYS A 346 0.80 -3.03 -13.82
C CYS A 346 0.50 -3.65 -12.45
N LYS A 347 0.21 -2.81 -11.45
CA LYS A 347 -0.05 -3.24 -10.06
C LYS A 347 -1.06 -4.38 -9.95
N SER A 348 -2.12 -4.35 -10.75
CA SER A 348 -3.16 -5.38 -10.72
C SER A 348 -2.60 -6.75 -11.08
N ILE A 349 -1.62 -6.81 -11.98
CA ILE A 349 -0.94 -8.06 -12.34
C ILE A 349 -0.06 -8.53 -11.17
N LEU A 350 0.75 -7.64 -10.58
CA LEU A 350 1.57 -7.98 -9.41
C LEU A 350 0.72 -8.52 -8.25
N ARG A 351 -0.43 -7.89 -8.01
CA ARG A 351 -1.39 -8.31 -6.98
C ARG A 351 -1.95 -9.71 -7.25
N LEU A 352 -2.27 -10.03 -8.50
CA LEU A 352 -2.77 -11.36 -8.89
C LEU A 352 -1.69 -12.44 -8.79
N SER A 353 -0.42 -12.08 -9.01
CA SER A 353 0.71 -13.02 -8.96
C SER A 353 1.45 -13.02 -7.62
N ARG A 354 0.94 -12.33 -6.60
CA ARG A 354 1.63 -12.18 -5.30
C ARG A 354 2.02 -13.52 -4.68
N ASP A 355 1.09 -14.48 -4.66
CA ASP A 355 1.32 -15.80 -4.04
C ASP A 355 2.34 -16.64 -4.83
N MET A 356 2.70 -16.21 -6.05
CA MET A 356 3.77 -16.80 -6.86
C MET A 356 5.15 -16.23 -6.52
N PHE A 357 5.23 -15.07 -5.87
CA PHE A 357 6.49 -14.42 -5.50
C PHE A 357 6.92 -14.72 -4.06
N PHE A 358 5.97 -14.90 -3.15
CA PHE A 358 6.24 -15.02 -1.73
C PHE A 358 5.86 -16.41 -1.20
N ASP A 359 6.74 -16.98 -0.37
CA ASP A 359 6.40 -18.03 0.58
C ASP A 359 6.06 -17.37 1.91
N ILE A 360 4.84 -17.63 2.39
CA ILE A 360 4.36 -17.16 3.68
C ILE A 360 4.40 -18.36 4.62
N GLN A 361 5.38 -18.39 5.51
CA GLN A 361 5.40 -19.33 6.63
C GLN A 361 4.67 -18.66 7.80
N GLU A 362 3.60 -19.27 8.27
CA GLU A 362 2.93 -18.87 9.50
C GLU A 362 3.58 -19.63 10.66
N ASP A 363 4.22 -18.92 11.58
CA ASP A 363 4.70 -19.53 12.83
C ASP A 363 3.50 -19.92 13.71
N GLU A 364 3.63 -20.98 14.51
CA GLU A 364 2.54 -21.60 15.30
C GLU A 364 1.82 -20.64 16.29
N GLU A 365 2.42 -19.48 16.60
CA GLU A 365 1.84 -18.44 17.47
C GLU A 365 1.24 -17.26 16.70
N GLY A 366 1.41 -17.17 15.38
CA GLY A 366 0.85 -16.09 14.54
C GLY A 366 1.53 -14.72 14.70
N ILE A 367 2.72 -14.66 15.31
CA ILE A 367 3.37 -13.40 15.73
C ILE A 367 4.46 -12.91 14.74
N GLU A 368 5.21 -13.80 14.07
CA GLU A 368 6.29 -13.40 13.14
C GLU A 368 6.38 -14.26 11.88
N GLY A 369 5.36 -14.23 11.01
CA GLY A 369 5.45 -14.96 9.74
C GLY A 369 6.62 -14.48 8.87
N ARG A 370 7.69 -15.28 8.74
CA ARG A 370 8.89 -14.90 7.98
C ARG A 370 8.60 -14.98 6.49
N ILE A 371 8.37 -13.83 5.87
CA ILE A 371 8.14 -13.72 4.43
C ILE A 371 9.46 -13.98 3.71
N ARG A 372 9.49 -14.94 2.79
CA ARG A 372 10.64 -15.17 1.91
C ARG A 372 10.24 -15.07 0.45
N LEU A 373 11.10 -14.43 -0.35
CA LEU A 373 10.98 -14.49 -1.79
C LEU A 373 11.28 -15.91 -2.29
N LYS A 374 10.41 -16.44 -3.14
CA LYS A 374 10.63 -17.72 -3.84
C LYS A 374 11.83 -17.62 -4.75
N GLY A 375 12.68 -18.64 -4.85
CA GLY A 375 13.90 -18.58 -5.66
C GLY A 375 13.68 -18.25 -7.15
N ASN A 376 12.49 -18.49 -7.70
CA ASN A 376 12.13 -18.21 -9.09
C ASN A 376 11.49 -16.83 -9.33
N HIS A 377 11.36 -15.98 -8.30
CA HIS A 377 10.66 -14.69 -8.39
C HIS A 377 11.18 -13.78 -9.51
N GLU A 378 12.50 -13.69 -9.69
CA GLU A 378 13.11 -12.86 -10.75
C GLU A 378 12.80 -13.38 -12.15
N LYS A 379 12.91 -14.69 -12.35
CA LYS A 379 12.59 -15.35 -13.62
C LYS A 379 11.14 -15.09 -13.99
N LEU A 380 10.23 -15.26 -13.02
CA LEU A 380 8.81 -15.00 -13.19
C LEU A 380 8.55 -13.53 -13.55
N LEU A 381 9.14 -12.58 -12.83
CA LEU A 381 8.99 -11.15 -13.12
C LEU A 381 9.48 -10.82 -14.54
N ASN A 382 10.61 -11.40 -14.97
CA ASN A 382 11.15 -11.19 -16.31
C ASN A 382 10.28 -11.80 -17.41
N GLU A 383 9.76 -13.00 -17.21
CA GLU A 383 8.79 -13.62 -18.13
C GLU A 383 7.51 -12.79 -18.23
N MET A 384 7.00 -12.28 -17.12
CA MET A 384 5.83 -11.39 -17.11
C MET A 384 6.12 -10.08 -17.83
N ASN A 385 7.26 -9.45 -17.59
CA ASN A 385 7.66 -8.24 -18.31
C ASN A 385 7.72 -8.50 -19.82
N ALA A 386 8.36 -9.60 -20.26
CA ALA A 386 8.41 -9.97 -21.67
C ALA A 386 7.01 -10.20 -22.27
N PHE A 387 6.13 -10.92 -21.55
CA PHE A 387 4.78 -11.20 -22.00
C PHE A 387 3.91 -9.94 -22.15
N TYR A 388 4.03 -8.99 -21.20
CA TYR A 388 3.30 -7.72 -21.23
C TYR A 388 4.02 -6.62 -22.03
N GLY A 389 5.05 -6.96 -22.82
CA GLY A 389 5.71 -6.05 -23.74
C GLY A 389 6.64 -5.02 -23.09
N ARG A 390 7.16 -5.29 -21.89
CA ARG A 390 8.23 -4.52 -21.24
C ARG A 390 9.57 -5.24 -21.33
N ARG A 391 10.66 -4.47 -21.44
CA ARG A 391 12.01 -5.02 -21.22
C ARG A 391 12.14 -5.30 -19.72
N GLY A 392 12.53 -6.51 -19.36
CA GLY A 392 12.68 -6.95 -17.96
C GLY A 392 13.74 -6.16 -17.18
N VAL A 393 13.84 -6.42 -15.88
CA VAL A 393 14.90 -5.88 -15.03
C VAL A 393 16.22 -6.50 -15.52
N ASN A 394 17.23 -5.69 -15.87
CA ASN A 394 18.53 -6.20 -16.29
C ASN A 394 19.15 -7.07 -15.18
N ALA A 395 19.08 -8.39 -15.35
CA ALA A 395 19.54 -9.40 -14.39
C ALA A 395 21.08 -9.56 -14.34
N SER A 396 21.85 -8.68 -15.01
CA SER A 396 23.30 -8.81 -15.11
C SER A 396 24.10 -8.09 -14.03
N ASN A 397 23.47 -7.36 -13.11
CA ASN A 397 24.19 -6.58 -12.07
C ASN A 397 23.99 -7.11 -10.64
N ILE A 398 23.56 -8.36 -10.47
CA ILE A 398 23.53 -9.05 -9.18
C ILE A 398 24.61 -10.13 -9.18
N GLN A 399 25.87 -9.71 -9.25
CA GLN A 399 26.99 -10.54 -8.84
C GLN A 399 27.90 -9.71 -7.95
N ALA A 400 27.73 -9.87 -6.64
CA ALA A 400 28.80 -9.67 -5.67
C ALA A 400 28.49 -10.50 -4.41
N ASN A 401 29.35 -11.49 -4.19
CA ASN A 401 29.65 -12.20 -2.94
C ASN A 401 28.64 -13.21 -2.40
N THR A 402 28.73 -14.44 -2.92
CA THR A 402 28.93 -15.64 -2.08
C THR A 402 29.85 -16.62 -2.81
N ASP A 403 30.90 -17.05 -2.11
CA ASP A 403 32.00 -17.87 -2.59
C ASP A 403 31.64 -19.32 -2.97
N SER A 404 32.46 -19.81 -3.92
CA SER A 404 33.02 -21.17 -4.09
C SER A 404 32.12 -22.38 -4.41
N ASP A 405 32.59 -23.08 -5.46
CA ASP A 405 32.48 -24.52 -5.74
C ASP A 405 31.17 -25.08 -6.31
N ALA A 406 31.13 -25.25 -7.64
CA ALA A 406 31.23 -26.58 -8.26
C ALA A 406 30.88 -26.57 -9.76
N HIS A 407 31.85 -27.01 -10.55
CA HIS A 407 31.80 -27.65 -11.88
C HIS A 407 30.85 -27.16 -12.99
N LYS A 408 31.51 -26.54 -13.99
CA LYS A 408 31.10 -26.44 -15.39
C LYS A 408 30.88 -27.82 -16.00
N VAL A 409 29.74 -28.02 -16.68
CA VAL A 409 29.57 -29.05 -17.71
C VAL A 409 29.04 -28.36 -18.96
N GLU A 410 29.81 -28.44 -20.05
CA GLU A 410 29.46 -27.93 -21.37
C GLU A 410 28.35 -28.77 -22.02
N PRO A 411 27.41 -28.18 -22.79
CA PRO A 411 26.40 -28.95 -23.50
C PRO A 411 26.95 -29.48 -24.83
N ALA A 412 26.94 -30.81 -24.97
CA ALA A 412 27.31 -31.52 -26.19
C ALA A 412 26.28 -31.32 -27.32
N HIS A 413 26.82 -31.10 -28.52
CA HIS A 413 26.15 -31.10 -29.81
C HIS A 413 25.31 -32.36 -30.06
N GLN A 414 24.09 -32.19 -30.58
CA GLN A 414 23.44 -33.21 -31.41
C GLN A 414 22.82 -32.55 -32.66
N GLN A 415 23.32 -32.97 -33.82
CA GLN A 415 22.73 -32.75 -35.13
C GLN A 415 22.03 -34.05 -35.59
N PRO A 416 21.16 -33.97 -36.62
CA PRO A 416 19.92 -34.74 -36.74
C PRO A 416 20.08 -36.05 -37.52
N ILE A 417 19.12 -36.96 -37.37
CA ILE A 417 18.97 -38.13 -38.25
C ILE A 417 17.56 -38.14 -38.82
N GLU A 418 17.49 -38.06 -40.15
CA GLU A 418 16.30 -38.25 -40.98
C GLU A 418 16.01 -39.75 -41.25
N ASN A 419 14.72 -40.07 -41.26
CA ASN A 419 13.96 -40.96 -42.15
C ASN A 419 14.52 -42.33 -42.58
N ASP A 420 13.72 -43.40 -42.36
CA ASP A 420 13.06 -44.09 -43.48
C ASP A 420 11.86 -45.01 -43.09
N ARG A 421 10.74 -44.79 -43.81
CA ARG A 421 9.77 -45.71 -44.44
C ARG A 421 8.96 -46.79 -43.66
N ASN A 422 7.64 -46.52 -43.65
CA ASN A 422 6.52 -47.33 -44.17
C ASN A 422 6.33 -48.81 -43.76
N ARG A 423 5.15 -49.12 -43.16
CA ARG A 423 4.04 -49.85 -43.81
C ARG A 423 2.75 -49.87 -42.96
N ASN A 424 1.62 -49.91 -43.67
CA ASN A 424 0.22 -49.66 -43.30
C ASN A 424 -0.45 -50.69 -42.36
N GLY A 425 -1.52 -50.25 -41.68
CA GLY A 425 -2.61 -51.13 -41.24
C GLY A 425 -3.64 -50.55 -40.27
N GLY A 426 -4.65 -49.83 -40.79
CA GLY A 426 -6.08 -49.99 -40.43
C GLY A 426 -6.67 -49.46 -39.11
N ALA A 427 -7.75 -48.68 -39.30
CA ALA A 427 -8.97 -48.52 -38.47
C ALA A 427 -9.10 -47.32 -37.50
N ASP A 428 -10.33 -46.80 -37.49
CA ASP A 428 -10.98 -45.80 -36.63
C ASP A 428 -10.79 -44.30 -36.88
N MET A 429 -11.76 -43.72 -37.62
CA MET A 429 -12.19 -42.33 -37.48
C MET A 429 -13.72 -42.31 -37.51
N ASP A 430 -14.33 -42.57 -36.36
CA ASP A 430 -15.75 -42.32 -36.11
C ASP A 430 -15.92 -40.85 -35.68
N ASP A 431 -16.54 -40.05 -36.54
CA ASP A 431 -17.11 -38.74 -36.21
C ASP A 431 -18.24 -38.91 -35.18
N LYS A 432 -17.91 -38.88 -33.88
CA LYS A 432 -18.93 -38.79 -32.82
C LYS A 432 -19.35 -37.34 -32.61
N ILE A 433 -20.44 -36.98 -33.27
CA ILE A 433 -21.29 -35.84 -32.96
C ILE A 433 -21.79 -35.98 -31.51
N VAL A 434 -21.20 -35.23 -30.57
CA VAL A 434 -21.73 -35.13 -29.20
C VAL A 434 -22.78 -34.02 -29.19
N THR A 435 -24.04 -34.42 -29.22
CA THR A 435 -25.19 -33.55 -28.97
C THR A 435 -25.30 -33.34 -27.46
N VAL A 436 -24.93 -32.17 -26.94
CA VAL A 436 -25.12 -31.83 -25.53
C VAL A 436 -26.43 -31.06 -25.36
N THR A 437 -27.46 -31.76 -24.89
CA THR A 437 -28.72 -31.20 -24.43
C THR A 437 -28.49 -30.50 -23.08
N TYR A 438 -28.66 -29.18 -23.01
CA TYR A 438 -28.61 -28.47 -21.72
C TYR A 438 -29.96 -28.60 -21.00
N GLY A 439 -30.03 -29.53 -20.05
CA GLY A 439 -31.11 -29.62 -19.07
C GLY A 439 -31.02 -28.53 -17.99
N ASN A 440 -32.20 -28.08 -17.56
CA ASN A 440 -32.43 -27.08 -16.51
C ASN A 440 -32.11 -27.69 -15.12
N PRO A 441 -31.33 -27.03 -14.23
CA PRO A 441 -30.96 -27.63 -12.94
C PRO A 441 -32.12 -27.49 -11.95
N VAL A 442 -32.90 -28.55 -11.76
CA VAL A 442 -33.97 -28.60 -10.74
C VAL A 442 -33.54 -29.31 -9.46
N ASN A 443 -32.43 -30.06 -9.45
CA ASN A 443 -32.01 -30.79 -8.24
C ASN A 443 -30.74 -30.21 -7.64
N THR A 444 -30.91 -29.43 -6.56
CA THR A 444 -29.86 -29.12 -5.59
C THR A 444 -29.56 -30.36 -4.76
N THR A 445 -28.43 -31.02 -5.03
CA THR A 445 -27.83 -31.95 -4.08
C THR A 445 -26.84 -31.18 -3.21
N PHE A 446 -27.10 -31.13 -1.90
CA PHE A 446 -26.17 -30.59 -0.91
C PHE A 446 -24.88 -31.43 -0.94
N VAL A 447 -23.75 -30.82 -1.31
CA VAL A 447 -22.43 -31.44 -1.15
C VAL A 447 -21.87 -31.03 0.21
N LYS A 448 -21.95 -31.96 1.17
CA LYS A 448 -21.08 -31.98 2.35
C LYS A 448 -19.78 -32.69 1.95
N ASN A 449 -18.65 -32.17 2.44
CA ASN A 449 -17.27 -32.64 2.29
C ASN A 449 -16.55 -32.22 0.99
N ILE A 450 -15.65 -31.25 1.13
CA ILE A 450 -14.70 -30.77 0.09
C ILE A 450 -13.36 -31.54 0.17
N LEU A 451 -13.25 -32.56 1.02
CA LEU A 451 -12.03 -33.34 1.21
C LEU A 451 -12.25 -34.81 0.85
N SER A 452 -12.11 -35.14 -0.43
CA SER A 452 -11.67 -36.46 -0.85
C SER A 452 -11.05 -36.39 -2.25
N THR A 453 -9.71 -36.31 -2.22
CA THR A 453 -8.72 -36.86 -3.15
C THR A 453 -9.26 -37.53 -4.43
N VAL A 454 -8.96 -36.91 -5.58
CA VAL A 454 -8.72 -37.65 -6.82
C VAL A 454 -7.37 -37.15 -7.34
N GLU A 455 -6.31 -37.92 -7.03
CA GLU A 455 -5.03 -37.77 -7.70
C GLU A 455 -5.22 -38.15 -9.16
N CYS A 456 -5.19 -37.17 -10.05
CA CYS A 456 -5.10 -37.39 -11.48
C CYS A 456 -3.62 -37.25 -11.86
N PRO A 457 -3.00 -38.23 -12.53
CA PRO A 457 -1.62 -38.10 -13.01
C PRO A 457 -1.49 -36.86 -13.93
N GLU A 458 -0.48 -36.01 -13.68
CA GLU A 458 -0.23 -34.75 -14.41
C GLU A 458 -0.12 -34.92 -15.93
N SER A 459 0.11 -36.13 -16.42
CA SER A 459 0.24 -36.45 -17.85
C SER A 459 -1.09 -36.50 -18.63
N MET A 460 -2.25 -36.38 -17.96
CA MET A 460 -3.57 -36.38 -18.61
C MET A 460 -4.31 -35.05 -18.57
N ILE A 461 -3.72 -34.00 -18.00
CA ILE A 461 -4.37 -32.69 -17.92
C ILE A 461 -4.05 -31.91 -19.20
N ASP A 462 -5.00 -31.85 -20.13
CA ASP A 462 -4.95 -30.89 -21.23
C ASP A 462 -5.04 -29.48 -20.62
N THR A 463 -3.88 -28.83 -20.49
CA THR A 463 -3.73 -27.49 -19.92
C THR A 463 -4.55 -26.45 -20.68
N GLY A 464 -4.79 -26.66 -21.98
CA GLY A 464 -5.68 -25.82 -22.77
C GLY A 464 -7.14 -25.95 -22.33
N GLN A 465 -7.59 -27.18 -22.12
CA GLN A 465 -8.94 -27.49 -21.63
C GLN A 465 -9.14 -27.00 -20.19
N TYR A 466 -8.17 -27.23 -19.31
CA TYR A 466 -8.19 -26.76 -17.92
C TYR A 466 -8.26 -25.23 -17.81
N LEU A 467 -7.45 -24.51 -18.60
CA LEU A 467 -7.48 -23.04 -18.63
C LEU A 467 -8.77 -22.49 -19.25
N ALA A 468 -9.34 -23.18 -20.24
CA ALA A 468 -10.63 -22.83 -20.81
C ALA A 468 -11.75 -23.04 -19.78
N GLU A 469 -11.71 -24.12 -19.00
CA GLU A 469 -12.65 -24.42 -17.92
C GLU A 469 -12.56 -23.38 -16.80
N ARG A 470 -11.37 -23.05 -16.28
CA ARG A 470 -11.23 -21.98 -15.26
C ARG A 470 -11.71 -20.62 -15.76
N LYS A 471 -11.39 -20.26 -17.01
CA LYS A 471 -11.93 -19.01 -17.61
C LYS A 471 -13.45 -19.07 -17.68
N SER A 472 -14.02 -20.23 -18.05
CA SER A 472 -15.47 -20.41 -18.10
C SER A 472 -16.13 -20.27 -16.72
N GLU A 473 -15.51 -20.80 -15.66
CA GLU A 473 -15.98 -20.65 -14.27
C GLU A 473 -15.91 -19.20 -13.78
N MET A 474 -14.83 -18.50 -14.09
CA MET A 474 -14.70 -17.08 -13.79
C MET A 474 -15.81 -16.26 -14.48
N TYR A 475 -16.10 -16.54 -15.76
CA TYR A 475 -17.20 -15.87 -16.46
C TYR A 475 -18.57 -16.26 -15.89
N ARG A 476 -18.79 -17.51 -15.48
CA ARG A 476 -20.00 -17.96 -14.77
C ARG A 476 -20.20 -17.19 -13.47
N MET A 477 -19.14 -17.00 -12.68
CA MET A 477 -19.20 -16.26 -11.41
C MET A 477 -19.47 -14.77 -11.65
N LYS A 478 -18.79 -14.15 -12.63
CA LYS A 478 -19.04 -12.75 -13.01
C LYS A 478 -20.48 -12.54 -13.46
N TRP A 479 -21.02 -13.46 -14.28
CA TRP A 479 -22.41 -13.46 -14.71
C TRP A 479 -23.39 -13.63 -13.55
N TYR A 480 -23.07 -14.51 -12.59
CA TYR A 480 -23.89 -14.70 -11.41
C TYR A 480 -23.98 -13.42 -10.57
N VAL A 481 -22.84 -12.78 -10.28
CA VAL A 481 -22.78 -11.55 -9.49
C VAL A 481 -23.51 -10.40 -10.19
N GLU A 482 -23.30 -10.23 -11.49
CA GLU A 482 -24.00 -9.21 -12.28
C GLU A 482 -25.52 -9.42 -12.23
N ARG A 483 -25.97 -10.66 -12.44
CA ARG A 483 -27.39 -11.02 -12.35
C ARG A 483 -27.96 -10.73 -10.97
N GLN A 484 -27.28 -11.07 -9.88
CA GLN A 484 -27.77 -10.78 -8.53
C GLN A 484 -27.90 -9.27 -8.28
N ARG A 485 -26.93 -8.47 -8.73
CA ARG A 485 -26.97 -7.00 -8.61
C ARG A 485 -28.13 -6.40 -9.40
N TRP A 486 -28.31 -6.85 -10.65
CA TRP A 486 -29.41 -6.37 -11.49
C TRP A 486 -30.76 -6.75 -10.90
N ILE A 487 -30.94 -8.00 -10.48
CA ILE A 487 -32.18 -8.45 -9.84
C ILE A 487 -32.43 -7.66 -8.56
N LYS A 488 -31.42 -7.44 -7.70
CA LYS A 488 -31.58 -6.62 -6.50
C LYS A 488 -32.10 -5.21 -6.84
N ARG A 489 -31.58 -4.60 -7.91
CA ARG A 489 -31.96 -3.26 -8.36
C ARG A 489 -33.37 -3.20 -8.95
N PHE A 490 -33.77 -4.18 -9.76
CA PHE A 490 -35.03 -4.15 -10.51
C PHE A 490 -36.11 -5.10 -9.95
N ARG A 491 -35.88 -5.75 -8.80
CA ARG A 491 -36.80 -6.74 -8.20
C ARG A 491 -38.22 -6.25 -8.05
N HIS A 492 -38.39 -4.97 -7.73
CA HIS A 492 -39.68 -4.32 -7.48
C HIS A 492 -40.52 -4.13 -8.74
N HIS A 493 -39.92 -4.23 -9.94
CA HIS A 493 -40.64 -4.16 -11.21
C HIS A 493 -41.26 -5.48 -11.64
N PHE A 494 -40.94 -6.58 -10.94
CA PHE A 494 -41.37 -7.94 -11.28
C PHE A 494 -42.13 -8.56 -10.11
N HIS A 495 -43.14 -9.38 -10.42
CA HIS A 495 -43.96 -10.03 -9.40
C HIS A 495 -43.13 -11.11 -8.69
N ASN A 496 -42.54 -12.02 -9.47
CA ASN A 496 -41.73 -13.10 -8.94
C ASN A 496 -40.23 -12.95 -9.26
N ARG A 497 -39.39 -13.57 -8.41
CA ARG A 497 -37.95 -13.66 -8.66
C ARG A 497 -37.63 -14.41 -9.96
N ARG A 498 -38.50 -15.34 -10.37
CA ARG A 498 -38.40 -16.06 -11.64
C ARG A 498 -38.54 -15.11 -12.84
N ASP A 499 -39.50 -14.19 -12.77
CA ASP A 499 -39.76 -13.22 -13.83
C ASP A 499 -38.61 -12.23 -13.98
N ALA A 500 -38.04 -11.76 -12.85
CA ALA A 500 -36.83 -10.93 -12.85
C ALA A 500 -35.62 -11.67 -13.45
N ASN A 501 -35.47 -12.97 -13.17
CA ASN A 501 -34.42 -13.78 -13.79
C ASN A 501 -34.61 -13.91 -15.30
N ASN A 502 -35.84 -14.18 -15.76
CA ASN A 502 -36.15 -14.32 -17.18
C ASN A 502 -35.96 -12.99 -17.93
N ALA A 503 -36.36 -11.86 -17.34
CA ALA A 503 -36.11 -10.53 -17.90
C ALA A 503 -34.61 -10.21 -18.01
N HIS A 504 -33.80 -10.55 -17.00
CA HIS A 504 -32.35 -10.41 -17.08
C HIS A 504 -31.73 -11.29 -18.16
N ARG A 505 -32.21 -12.54 -18.31
CA ARG A 505 -31.77 -13.46 -19.36
C ARG A 505 -32.02 -12.88 -20.75
N LEU A 506 -33.21 -12.32 -20.99
CA LEU A 506 -33.54 -11.64 -22.24
C LEU A 506 -32.62 -10.45 -22.50
N LYS A 507 -32.43 -9.55 -21.51
CA LYS A 507 -31.50 -8.41 -21.63
C LYS A 507 -30.12 -8.87 -22.08
N LYS A 508 -29.56 -9.90 -21.43
CA LYS A 508 -28.23 -10.40 -21.75
C LYS A 508 -28.16 -11.08 -23.11
N ALA A 509 -29.19 -11.81 -23.52
CA ALA A 509 -29.25 -12.39 -24.85
C ALA A 509 -29.20 -11.29 -25.93
N ILE A 510 -29.94 -10.19 -25.73
CA ILE A 510 -29.93 -9.03 -26.65
C ILE A 510 -28.56 -8.35 -26.66
N ASP A 511 -27.96 -8.08 -25.49
CA ASP A 511 -26.63 -7.47 -25.37
C ASP A 511 -25.59 -8.30 -26.12
N MET A 512 -25.59 -9.63 -25.92
CA MET A 512 -24.66 -10.55 -26.57
C MET A 512 -24.85 -10.60 -28.09
N TYR A 513 -26.09 -10.68 -28.56
CA TYR A 513 -26.38 -10.69 -29.99
C TYR A 513 -25.97 -9.37 -30.65
N THR A 514 -26.23 -8.24 -29.98
CA THR A 514 -25.88 -6.89 -30.47
C THR A 514 -24.36 -6.72 -30.52
N ALA A 515 -23.64 -7.10 -29.45
CA ALA A 515 -22.18 -7.05 -29.41
C ALA A 515 -21.55 -7.97 -30.47
N PHE A 516 -22.10 -9.18 -30.66
CA PHE A 516 -21.67 -10.08 -31.73
C PHE A 516 -21.87 -9.43 -33.11
N ARG A 517 -23.02 -8.81 -33.38
CA ARG A 517 -23.31 -8.17 -34.66
C ARG A 517 -22.40 -6.95 -34.92
N LEU A 518 -22.20 -6.07 -33.93
CA LEU A 518 -21.42 -4.83 -34.09
C LEU A 518 -19.91 -5.07 -34.17
N TYR A 519 -19.38 -5.91 -33.27
CA TYR A 519 -17.94 -6.09 -33.09
C TYR A 519 -17.49 -7.50 -33.49
N GLY A 520 -18.24 -8.52 -33.06
CA GLY A 520 -17.88 -9.93 -33.23
C GLY A 520 -17.80 -10.36 -34.70
N THR A 521 -18.74 -9.93 -35.55
CA THR A 521 -18.77 -10.31 -36.97
C THR A 521 -17.54 -9.81 -37.73
N LYS A 522 -17.09 -8.57 -37.49
CA LYS A 522 -15.89 -8.00 -38.12
C LYS A 522 -14.62 -8.73 -37.67
N LEU A 523 -14.53 -9.05 -36.38
CA LEU A 523 -13.34 -9.64 -35.78
C LEU A 523 -13.22 -11.16 -36.02
N LEU A 524 -14.35 -11.85 -36.22
CA LEU A 524 -14.38 -13.29 -36.49
C LEU A 524 -14.32 -13.60 -37.98
N LYS A 525 -14.84 -12.73 -38.86
CA LYS A 525 -14.67 -12.89 -40.32
C LYS A 525 -13.21 -12.83 -40.77
N SER A 526 -12.35 -12.13 -40.03
CA SER A 526 -10.90 -12.08 -40.31
C SER A 526 -10.14 -13.31 -39.81
N LYS A 527 -10.74 -14.14 -38.94
CA LYS A 527 -10.06 -15.28 -38.27
C LYS A 527 -10.72 -16.64 -38.53
N LYS A 528 -11.97 -16.69 -38.98
CA LYS A 528 -12.75 -17.91 -39.20
C LYS A 528 -13.57 -17.82 -40.50
N SER A 529 -13.95 -18.98 -41.05
CA SER A 529 -14.76 -19.03 -42.28
C SER A 529 -16.13 -18.36 -42.10
N ASN A 530 -16.62 -17.73 -43.15
CA ASN A 530 -17.91 -17.02 -43.15
C ASN A 530 -19.09 -17.92 -42.70
N ILE A 531 -19.02 -19.22 -43.03
CA ILE A 531 -20.04 -20.23 -42.67
C ILE A 531 -20.15 -20.39 -41.14
N ILE A 532 -19.02 -20.42 -40.42
CA ILE A 532 -19.03 -20.57 -38.95
C ILE A 532 -19.61 -19.32 -38.28
N VAL A 533 -19.28 -18.13 -38.79
CA VAL A 533 -19.78 -16.86 -38.27
C VAL A 533 -21.29 -16.76 -38.45
N GLU A 534 -21.81 -17.21 -39.59
CA GLU A 534 -23.24 -17.22 -39.85
C GLU A 534 -24.00 -18.21 -38.94
N LYS A 535 -23.46 -19.42 -38.76
CA LYS A 535 -24.01 -20.43 -37.83
C LYS A 535 -24.04 -19.93 -36.38
N MET A 536 -22.97 -19.27 -35.92
CA MET A 536 -22.95 -18.62 -34.59
C MET A 536 -24.01 -17.53 -34.46
N GLY A 537 -24.19 -16.72 -35.51
CA GLY A 537 -25.24 -15.69 -35.54
C GLY A 537 -26.66 -16.29 -35.52
N GLN A 538 -26.89 -17.46 -36.12
CA GLN A 538 -28.17 -18.17 -36.04
C GLN A 538 -28.45 -18.68 -34.61
N ILE A 539 -27.47 -19.30 -33.95
CA ILE A 539 -27.61 -19.79 -32.57
C ILE A 539 -27.95 -18.66 -31.60
N LEU A 540 -27.23 -17.53 -31.68
CA LEU A 540 -27.49 -16.38 -30.80
C LEU A 540 -28.88 -15.78 -31.04
N ARG A 541 -29.37 -15.77 -32.29
CA ARG A 541 -30.76 -15.36 -32.60
C ARG A 541 -31.79 -16.30 -31.99
N GLN A 542 -31.56 -17.61 -32.06
CA GLN A 542 -32.44 -18.59 -31.43
C GLN A 542 -32.48 -18.42 -29.92
N HIS A 543 -31.34 -18.13 -29.28
CA HIS A 543 -31.27 -17.85 -27.85
C HIS A 543 -32.01 -16.57 -27.46
N VAL A 544 -31.91 -15.51 -28.25
CA VAL A 544 -32.71 -14.28 -28.04
C VAL A 544 -34.20 -14.59 -28.16
N LYS A 545 -34.61 -15.38 -29.16
CA LYS A 545 -36.00 -15.77 -29.36
C LYS A 545 -36.54 -16.58 -28.17
N ALA A 546 -35.80 -17.60 -27.73
CA ALA A 546 -36.19 -18.41 -26.58
C ALA A 546 -36.27 -17.57 -25.28
N ALA A 547 -35.28 -16.70 -25.04
CA ALA A 547 -35.30 -15.82 -23.88
C ALA A 547 -36.44 -14.78 -23.93
N TYR A 548 -36.86 -14.38 -25.14
CA TYR A 548 -37.99 -13.48 -25.35
C TYR A 548 -39.33 -14.16 -25.04
N GLU A 549 -39.49 -15.42 -25.44
CA GLU A 549 -40.68 -16.22 -25.15
C GLU A 549 -40.84 -16.50 -23.64
N GLU A 550 -39.73 -16.64 -22.90
CA GLU A 550 -39.73 -16.86 -21.45
C GLU A 550 -39.87 -15.59 -20.60
N ALA A 551 -39.67 -14.40 -21.18
CA ALA A 551 -39.65 -13.15 -20.43
C ALA A 551 -41.08 -12.64 -20.10
N PRO A 552 -41.28 -12.04 -18.90
CA PRO A 552 -42.56 -11.44 -18.54
C PRO A 552 -42.86 -10.25 -19.47
N ARG A 553 -44.07 -10.14 -20.04
CA ARG A 553 -44.38 -9.10 -21.05
C ARG A 553 -44.51 -7.69 -20.48
N ASP A 554 -44.76 -7.58 -19.17
CA ASP A 554 -45.01 -6.30 -18.49
C ASP A 554 -43.69 -5.61 -18.12
N ASN A 555 -43.62 -4.29 -18.31
CA ASN A 555 -42.49 -3.42 -17.92
C ASN A 555 -41.12 -3.67 -18.61
N LEU A 556 -41.01 -4.56 -19.61
CA LEU A 556 -39.73 -4.81 -20.30
C LEU A 556 -39.14 -3.59 -21.02
N GLY A 557 -40.00 -2.78 -21.66
CA GLY A 557 -39.59 -1.66 -22.50
C GLY A 557 -38.82 -0.57 -21.75
N ASN A 558 -39.16 -0.33 -20.48
CA ASN A 558 -38.51 0.68 -19.63
C ASN A 558 -37.22 0.19 -18.95
N ILE A 559 -36.97 -1.12 -18.94
CA ILE A 559 -35.89 -1.75 -18.16
C ILE A 559 -34.79 -2.33 -19.06
N ILE A 560 -35.16 -2.85 -20.24
CA ILE A 560 -34.24 -3.56 -21.14
C ILE A 560 -33.60 -2.62 -22.17
N MET A 561 -34.29 -1.56 -22.60
CA MET A 561 -33.69 -0.52 -23.44
C MET A 561 -33.25 0.66 -22.57
N PRO A 562 -31.98 1.09 -22.64
CA PRO A 562 -31.56 2.30 -21.94
C PRO A 562 -32.31 3.50 -22.52
N ARG A 563 -32.77 4.42 -21.65
CA ARG A 563 -33.06 5.79 -22.10
C ARG A 563 -31.77 6.37 -22.71
N PRO A 564 -31.86 7.12 -23.82
CA PRO A 564 -30.72 7.78 -24.39
C PRO A 564 -30.37 8.98 -23.51
N GLU A 565 -29.50 8.76 -22.53
CA GLU A 565 -28.72 9.80 -21.84
C GLU A 565 -27.24 9.48 -21.99
#